data_AF-A0A7W7YR70-F1
#
_entry.id   AF-A0A7W7YR70-F1
#
_cell.length_a   1.000
_cell.length_b   1.000
_cell.length_c   1.000
_cell.angle_alpha   90.00
_cell.angle_beta   90.00
_cell.angle_gamma   90.00
#
_symmetry.space_group_name_H-M   'P 1'
#
loop_
_entity.id
_entity.type
_entity.pdbx_description
1 polymer ?
#
loop_
_entity_poly.entity_id
_entity_poly.type
_entity_poly.pdbx_seq_one_letter_code
_entity_poly.pdbx_strand_id
1 'polypeptide(L)' 'MTCNCVETVNEKLASRNTRLTQAIMFGKHDHPGLMLETEQVEKGRGKQKAVSMFLTYCPFCGVKYGGDA' A
#
# COMPACT_ATOMS: atom_id res chain seq x y z
N MET A 1 16.42 -7.33 -6.86
CA MET A 1 16.67 -6.67 -5.55
C MET A 1 15.37 -6.73 -4.76
N THR A 2 15.39 -7.31 -3.55
CA THR A 2 14.18 -7.43 -2.72
C THR A 2 13.76 -6.07 -2.18
N CYS A 3 12.49 -5.71 -2.32
CA CYS A 3 11.96 -4.43 -1.83
C CYS A 3 11.67 -4.48 -0.33
N ASN A 4 12.40 -3.69 0.47
CA ASN A 4 12.21 -3.56 1.93
C ASN A 4 11.65 -2.18 2.35
N CYS A 5 10.95 -1.49 1.45
CA CYS A 5 10.53 -0.11 1.69
C CYS A 5 9.43 0.01 2.75
N VAL A 6 8.57 -1.01 2.93
CA VAL A 6 7.54 -0.98 3.97
C VAL A 6 8.19 -0.95 5.34
N GLU A 7 9.15 -1.85 5.58
CA GLU A 7 9.90 -1.91 6.83
C GLU A 7 10.67 -0.61 7.07
N THR A 8 11.43 -0.17 6.06
CA THR A 8 12.24 1.06 6.14
C THR A 8 11.39 2.31 6.44
N VAL A 9 10.21 2.43 5.84
CA VAL A 9 9.33 3.57 6.09
C VAL A 9 8.70 3.47 7.49
N ASN A 10 8.26 2.29 7.91
CA ASN A 10 7.71 2.09 9.25
C ASN A 10 8.73 2.37 10.35
N GLU A 11 10.00 1.99 10.17
CA GLU A 11 11.08 2.35 11.10
C GLU A 11 11.21 3.87 11.28
N LYS A 12 11.15 4.62 10.17
CA LYS A 12 11.19 6.10 10.21
C LYS A 12 9.95 6.67 10.90
N LEU A 13 8.78 6.10 10.66
CA LEU A 13 7.50 6.54 11.23
C LEU A 13 7.32 6.18 12.71
N ALA A 14 8.07 5.19 13.23
CA ALA A 14 8.01 4.77 14.63
C ALA A 14 8.29 5.94 15.60
N SER A 15 9.25 6.80 15.28
CA SER A 15 9.55 8.04 16.03
C SER A 15 8.37 9.02 16.12
N ARG A 16 7.37 8.87 15.25
CA ARG A 16 6.18 9.71 15.15
C ARG A 16 4.91 9.00 15.61
N ASN A 17 5.03 7.80 16.20
CA ASN A 17 3.90 6.94 16.58
C ASN A 17 2.90 6.72 15.42
N THR A 18 3.44 6.52 14.21
CA THR A 18 2.64 6.27 13.00
C THR A 18 3.20 5.07 12.25
N ARG A 19 2.40 4.49 11.35
CA ARG A 19 2.79 3.39 10.46
C ARG A 19 2.02 3.47 9.15
N LEU A 20 2.55 2.85 8.11
CA LEU A 20 1.80 2.55 6.89
C LEU A 20 0.69 1.55 7.23
N THR A 21 -0.51 1.81 6.73
CA THR A 21 -1.62 0.87 6.77
C THR A 21 -1.55 -0.05 5.56
N GLN A 22 -1.63 -1.35 5.78
CA GLN A 22 -1.67 -2.36 4.71
C GLN A 22 -3.05 -3.02 4.70
N ALA A 23 -3.50 -3.41 3.51
CA ALA A 23 -4.74 -4.17 3.38
C ALA A 23 -4.54 -5.60 3.88
N ILE A 24 -5.52 -6.12 4.60
CA ILE A 24 -5.58 -7.54 4.94
C ILE A 24 -6.07 -8.29 3.70
N MET A 25 -5.24 -9.19 3.17
CA MET A 25 -5.57 -10.01 2.00
C MET A 25 -5.88 -11.44 2.42
N PHE A 26 -7.02 -11.98 1.97
CA PHE A 26 -7.40 -13.37 2.18
C PHE A 26 -6.96 -14.21 0.96
N GLY A 27 -6.20 -15.28 1.18
CA GLY A 27 -5.65 -16.15 0.13
C GLY A 27 -4.15 -15.98 -0.10
N LYS A 28 -3.56 -16.80 -0.98
CA LYS A 28 -2.14 -16.69 -1.35
C LYS A 28 -1.94 -15.50 -2.27
N HIS A 29 -1.05 -14.58 -1.92
CA HIS A 29 -0.76 -13.39 -2.73
C HIS A 29 0.73 -13.03 -2.65
N ASP A 30 1.37 -12.80 -3.79
CA ASP A 30 2.81 -12.47 -3.87
C ASP A 30 3.08 -10.95 -3.72
N HIS A 31 2.10 -10.21 -3.19
CA HIS A 31 2.14 -8.75 -3.06
C HIS A 31 2.22 -8.37 -1.57
N PRO A 32 2.99 -7.35 -1.16
CA PRO A 32 3.14 -6.98 0.25
C PRO A 32 1.92 -6.24 0.85
N GLY A 33 0.74 -6.31 0.22
CA GLY A 33 -0.50 -5.73 0.75
C GLY A 33 -0.59 -4.20 0.77
N LEU A 34 0.36 -3.47 0.16
CA LEU A 34 0.26 -2.01 0.02
C LEU A 34 -0.80 -1.61 -1.00
N MET A 35 -1.91 -1.07 -0.50
CA MET A 35 -3.00 -0.58 -1.30
C MET A 35 -2.93 0.95 -1.34
N LEU A 36 -2.99 1.51 -2.55
CA LEU A 36 -3.27 2.94 -2.70
C LEU A 36 -4.79 3.10 -2.67
N GLU A 37 -5.28 3.89 -1.72
CA GLU A 37 -6.70 4.22 -1.58
C GLU A 37 -6.90 5.72 -1.81
N THR A 38 -7.85 6.07 -2.67
CA THR A 38 -8.23 7.47 -2.84
C THR A 38 -9.20 7.89 -1.74
N GLU A 39 -9.11 9.14 -1.29
CA GLU A 39 -10.10 9.70 -0.39
C GLU A 39 -11.33 10.15 -1.19
N GLN A 40 -12.52 9.70 -0.77
CA GLN A 40 -13.78 10.23 -1.29
C GLN A 40 -14.07 11.60 -0.65
N VAL A 41 -13.79 12.68 -1.39
CA VAL A 41 -14.02 14.07 -0.96
C VAL A 41 -15.52 14.37 -0.82
N GLU A 42 -16.33 14.01 -1.83
CA GLU A 42 -17.79 14.18 -1.78
C GLU A 42 -18.51 12.92 -1.30
N LYS A 43 -19.19 12.99 -0.16
CA LYS A 43 -19.87 11.85 0.48
C LYS A 43 -21.39 11.92 0.26
N GLY A 44 -22.04 10.76 0.12
CA GLY A 44 -23.51 10.68 0.00
C GLY A 44 -24.02 9.53 -0.88
N ARG A 45 -25.34 9.32 -0.88
CA ARG A 45 -26.00 8.32 -1.75
C ARG A 45 -25.85 8.73 -3.22
N GLY A 46 -25.48 7.79 -4.08
CA GLY A 46 -25.31 8.01 -5.52
C GLY A 46 -23.99 8.69 -5.92
N LYS A 47 -23.15 9.10 -4.97
CA LYS A 47 -21.80 9.61 -5.25
C LYS A 47 -20.84 8.47 -5.58
N GLN A 48 -19.92 8.73 -6.50
CA GLN A 48 -18.86 7.79 -6.84
C GLN A 48 -18.04 7.46 -5.60
N LYS A 49 -17.69 6.18 -5.45
CA LYS A 49 -16.92 5.69 -4.31
C LYS A 49 -15.43 5.94 -4.52
N ALA A 50 -14.70 6.02 -3.41
CA ALA A 50 -13.25 5.89 -3.41
C ALA A 50 -12.83 4.65 -4.20
N VAL A 51 -11.71 4.75 -4.90
CA VAL A 51 -11.12 3.66 -5.65
C VAL A 51 -9.83 3.27 -4.96
N SER A 52 -9.63 1.97 -4.82
CA SER A 52 -8.41 1.42 -4.27
C SER A 52 -7.77 0.45 -5.25
N MET A 53 -6.44 0.41 -5.27
CA MET A 53 -5.69 -0.51 -6.12
C MET A 53 -4.46 -1.07 -5.39
N PHE A 54 -4.18 -2.34 -5.61
CA PHE A 54 -2.90 -2.94 -5.21
C PHE A 54 -1.83 -2.51 -6.20
N LEU A 55 -0.71 -2.02 -5.67
CA LEU A 55 0.35 -1.47 -6.50
C LEU A 55 1.17 -2.61 -7.12
N THR A 56 1.47 -2.58 -8.41
CA THR A 56 2.38 -3.60 -8.98
C THR A 56 3.85 -3.29 -8.69
N TYR A 57 4.16 -2.00 -8.45
CA TYR A 57 5.49 -1.50 -8.13
C TYR A 57 5.47 -0.75 -6.81
N CYS A 58 6.58 -0.83 -6.08
CA CYS A 58 6.76 -0.10 -4.84
C CYS A 58 6.71 1.41 -5.09
N PRO A 59 5.83 2.16 -4.42
CA PRO A 59 5.71 3.61 -4.63
C PRO A 59 6.91 4.39 -4.07
N PHE A 60 7.77 3.74 -3.28
CA PHE A 60 8.93 4.37 -2.66
C PHE A 60 10.23 4.17 -3.45
N CYS A 61 10.42 3.01 -4.09
CA CYS A 61 11.67 2.68 -4.80
C CYS A 61 11.48 2.25 -6.26
N GLY A 62 10.24 2.11 -6.73
CA GLY A 62 9.94 1.70 -8.11
C GLY A 62 10.22 0.24 -8.45
N VAL A 63 10.61 -0.60 -7.49
CA VAL A 63 10.83 -2.05 -7.68
C VAL A 63 9.50 -2.78 -7.79
N LYS A 64 9.38 -3.72 -8.73
CA LYS A 64 8.17 -4.55 -8.91
C LYS A 64 7.97 -5.49 -7.71
N TYR A 65 6.76 -5.56 -7.17
CA TYR A 65 6.42 -6.54 -6.14
C TYR A 65 6.25 -7.93 -6.73
N GLY A 66 6.71 -8.96 -6.00
CA GLY A 66 6.72 -10.35 -6.48
C GLY A 66 7.59 -10.58 -7.72
N GLY A 67 8.38 -9.58 -8.15
CA GLY A 67 9.43 -9.77 -9.13
C GLY A 67 10.65 -10.34 -8.44
N ASP A 68 10.95 -11.61 -8.71
CA ASP A 68 12.24 -12.20 -8.35
C ASP A 68 13.40 -11.42 -9.00
N ALA A 69 14.59 -11.65 -8.45
CA ALA A 69 15.83 -11.49 -9.18
C ALA A 69 15.80 -12.27 -10.52
#